data_AF-A0A257NJB6-F1
#
_entry.id   AF-A0A257NJB6-F1
#
_cell.length_a   1.000
_cell.length_b   1.000
_cell.length_c   1.000
_cell.angle_alpha   90.00
_cell.angle_beta   90.00
_cell.angle_gamma   90.00
#
_symmetry.space_group_name_H-M   'P 1'
#
loop_
_entity.id
_entity.type
_entity.pdbx_description
1 polymer ?
#
loop_
_entity_poly.entity_id
_entity_poly.type
_entity_poly.pdbx_seq_one_letter_code
_entity_poly.pdbx_strand_id
1 'polypeptide(L)'
;RATFGTTPEEAETTRLLAFNQGFYNLFLAIVSAIGIAEIGTGRTAVGAALVFAGVGSMATAAVVLLLSAPDKARAAITQGTFPLIAVVLLILGLVS
;
A
#
# COMPACT_ATOMS: atom_id res chain seq x y z
N ARG A 1 -13.78 15.98 -11.42
CA ARG A 1 -13.39 15.55 -12.78
C ARG A 1 -11.99 16.05 -13.21
N ALA A 2 -11.47 17.19 -12.72
CA ALA A 2 -10.19 17.75 -13.17
C ALA A 2 -8.90 17.18 -12.52
N THR A 3 -8.98 16.43 -11.41
CA THR A 3 -7.78 16.04 -10.64
C THR A 3 -6.96 14.92 -11.27
N PHE A 4 -7.57 14.07 -12.10
CA PHE A 4 -6.93 12.85 -12.64
C PHE A 4 -6.56 12.94 -14.13
N GLY A 5 -6.90 14.04 -14.82
CA GLY A 5 -6.55 14.23 -16.23
C GLY A 5 -7.20 13.21 -17.20
N THR A 6 -8.24 12.49 -16.78
CA THR A 6 -8.92 11.47 -17.60
C THR A 6 -10.15 12.03 -18.28
N THR A 7 -10.50 11.49 -19.44
CA THR A 7 -11.80 11.75 -20.06
C THR A 7 -12.94 11.08 -19.26
N PRO A 8 -14.20 11.54 -19.41
CA PRO A 8 -15.35 10.88 -18.79
C PRO A 8 -15.48 9.40 -19.19
N GLU A 9 -15.16 9.09 -20.45
CA GLU A 9 -15.25 7.75 -21.01
C GLU A 9 -14.18 6.80 -20.42
N GLU A 10 -12.94 7.29 -20.28
CA GLU A 10 -11.88 6.58 -19.55
C GLU A 10 -12.22 6.36 -18.06
N ALA A 11 -12.86 7.35 -17.43
CA ALA A 11 -13.31 7.21 -16.04
C ALA A 11 -14.41 6.15 -15.89
N GLU A 12 -15.32 6.05 -16.86
CA GLU A 12 -16.40 5.06 -16.87
C GLU A 12 -15.82 3.64 -17.00
N THR A 13 -14.90 3.43 -17.94
CA THR A 13 -14.27 2.11 -18.20
C THR A 13 -13.43 1.61 -17.02
N THR A 14 -12.81 2.52 -16.26
CA THR A 14 -11.96 2.16 -15.10
C THR A 14 -12.71 2.16 -13.77
N ARG A 15 -13.97 2.60 -13.73
CA ARG A 15 -14.75 2.77 -12.50
C ARG A 15 -14.83 1.51 -11.65
N LEU A 16 -15.16 0.37 -12.26
CA LEU A 16 -15.30 -0.90 -11.54
C LEU A 16 -13.95 -1.42 -11.04
N LEU A 17 -12.89 -1.25 -11.83
CA LEU A 17 -11.53 -1.62 -11.42
C LEU A 17 -11.07 -0.78 -10.22
N ALA A 18 -11.27 0.54 -10.25
CA ALA A 18 -10.93 1.44 -9.16
C ALA A 18 -11.74 1.13 -7.88
N PHE A 19 -13.03 0.81 -8.04
CA PHE A 19 -13.88 0.39 -6.91
C PHE A 19 -13.35 -0.89 -6.26
N ASN A 20 -13.06 -1.91 -7.05
CA ASN A 20 -12.53 -3.18 -6.53
C ASN A 20 -11.14 -3.00 -5.90
N GLN A 21 -10.28 -2.18 -6.52
CA GLN A 21 -8.97 -1.82 -5.98
C GLN A 21 -9.07 -1.16 -4.60
N GLY A 22 -10.11 -0.36 -4.36
CA GLY A 22 -10.42 0.20 -3.05
C GLY A 22 -10.63 -0.88 -1.98
N PHE A 23 -11.35 -1.97 -2.31
CA PHE A 23 -11.56 -3.08 -1.38
C PHE A 23 -10.29 -3.92 -1.15
N TYR A 24 -9.48 -4.17 -2.18
CA TYR A 24 -8.16 -4.80 -1.98
C TYR A 24 -7.30 -3.98 -1.02
N ASN A 25 -7.23 -2.66 -1.22
CA ASN A 25 -6.49 -1.77 -0.32
C ASN A 25 -7.07 -1.76 1.10
N LEU A 26 -8.41 -1.81 1.24
CA LEU A 26 -9.07 -1.92 2.54
C LEU A 26 -8.68 -3.22 3.26
N PHE A 27 -8.69 -4.36 2.57
CA PHE A 27 -8.31 -5.63 3.19
C PHE A 27 -6.83 -5.66 3.58
N LEU A 28 -5.94 -5.10 2.76
CA LEU A 28 -4.52 -4.93 3.14
C LEU A 28 -4.35 -4.03 4.37
N ALA A 29 -5.15 -2.96 4.49
CA ALA A 29 -5.16 -2.10 5.66
C ALA A 29 -5.64 -2.85 6.92
N ILE A 30 -6.68 -3.66 6.80
CA ILE A 30 -7.17 -4.52 7.90
C ILE A 30 -6.09 -5.51 8.35
N VAL A 31 -5.44 -6.20 7.42
CA VAL A 31 -4.33 -7.12 7.71
C VAL A 31 -3.21 -6.40 8.45
N SER A 32 -2.85 -5.19 7.99
CA SER A 32 -1.82 -4.37 8.63
C SER A 32 -2.22 -3.96 10.06
N ALA A 33 -3.48 -3.56 10.28
CA ALA A 33 -3.99 -3.17 11.58
C ALA A 33 -4.00 -4.34 12.57
N ILE A 34 -4.39 -5.54 12.11
CA ILE A 34 -4.29 -6.77 12.92
C ILE A 34 -2.83 -7.04 13.28
N GLY A 35 -1.91 -6.89 12.33
CA GLY A 35 -0.48 -7.04 12.58
C GLY A 35 0.03 -6.10 13.68
N ILE A 36 -0.35 -4.83 13.63
CA ILE A 36 -0.02 -3.83 14.66
C ILE A 36 -0.59 -4.24 16.03
N ALA A 37 -1.84 -4.70 16.08
CA ALA A 37 -2.46 -5.16 17.32
C ALA A 37 -1.72 -6.37 17.92
N GLU A 38 -1.32 -7.34 17.08
CA GLU A 38 -0.57 -8.53 17.51
C GLU A 38 0.80 -8.15 18.11
N ILE A 39 1.52 -7.19 17.50
CA ILE A 39 2.75 -6.62 18.08
C ILE A 39 2.47 -6.05 19.48
N GLY A 40 1.40 -5.26 19.63
CA GLY A 40 1.00 -4.68 20.93
C GLY A 40 0.67 -5.70 22.01
N THR A 41 0.34 -6.94 21.64
CA THR A 41 0.09 -8.05 22.58
C THR A 41 1.31 -8.96 22.81
N GLY A 42 2.48 -8.58 22.32
CA GLY A 42 3.72 -9.35 22.47
C GLY A 42 3.91 -10.49 21.45
N ARG A 43 2.98 -10.66 20.50
CA ARG A 43 3.06 -11.66 19.41
C ARG A 43 3.81 -11.10 18.21
N THR A 44 5.02 -10.61 18.45
CA THR A 44 5.80 -9.79 17.50
C THR A 44 6.04 -10.47 16.15
N ALA A 45 6.35 -11.77 16.12
CA ALA A 45 6.61 -12.47 14.87
C ALA A 45 5.37 -12.52 13.95
N VAL A 46 4.20 -12.85 14.52
CA VAL A 46 2.92 -12.86 13.79
C VAL A 46 2.57 -11.45 13.34
N GLY A 47 2.67 -10.49 14.25
CA GLY A 47 2.35 -9.10 13.96
C GLY A 47 3.22 -8.49 12.86
N ALA A 48 4.53 -8.71 12.92
CA ALA A 48 5.47 -8.26 11.89
C ALA A 48 5.18 -8.90 10.53
N ALA A 49 4.91 -10.22 10.49
CA ALA A 49 4.57 -10.91 9.25
C ALA A 49 3.33 -10.31 8.57
N LEU A 50 2.29 -9.99 9.36
CA LEU A 50 1.07 -9.36 8.85
C LEU A 50 1.29 -7.93 8.37
N VAL A 51 2.08 -7.12 9.10
CA VAL A 51 2.41 -5.76 8.66
C VAL A 51 3.25 -5.78 7.37
N PHE A 52 4.23 -6.70 7.25
CA PHE A 52 4.98 -6.86 6.00
C PHE A 52 4.08 -7.33 4.85
N ALA A 53 3.15 -8.26 5.08
CA ALA A 53 2.22 -8.71 4.04
C ALA A 53 1.30 -7.56 3.57
N GLY A 54 0.76 -6.78 4.50
CA GLY A 54 -0.13 -5.66 4.19
C GLY A 54 0.60 -4.44 3.61
N VAL A 55 1.49 -3.83 4.39
CA VAL A 55 2.16 -2.58 4.01
C VAL A 55 3.34 -2.82 3.06
N GLY A 56 4.07 -3.91 3.25
CA GLY A 56 5.19 -4.26 2.36
C GLY A 56 4.74 -4.53 0.93
N SER A 57 3.56 -5.14 0.72
CA SER A 57 3.00 -5.30 -0.63
C SER A 57 2.60 -3.97 -1.28
N MET A 58 2.17 -2.97 -0.51
CA MET A 58 1.91 -1.62 -1.03
C MET A 58 3.21 -0.93 -1.47
N ALA A 59 4.29 -1.08 -0.68
CA ALA A 59 5.60 -0.54 -1.02
C ALA A 59 6.13 -1.16 -2.32
N THR A 60 6.04 -2.49 -2.47
CA THR A 60 6.45 -3.16 -3.72
C THR A 60 5.54 -2.82 -4.89
N ALA A 61 4.22 -2.65 -4.69
CA ALA A 61 3.31 -2.19 -5.73
C ALA A 61 3.66 -0.76 -6.22
N ALA A 62 4.13 0.11 -5.33
CA ALA A 62 4.62 1.44 -5.71
C ALA A 62 5.89 1.35 -6.57
N VAL A 63 6.81 0.44 -6.26
CA VAL A 63 7.99 0.15 -7.10
C VAL A 63 7.55 -0.36 -8.48
N VAL A 64 6.60 -1.30 -8.53
CA VAL A 64 6.05 -1.81 -9.79
C VAL A 64 5.44 -0.68 -10.61
N LEU A 65 4.67 0.23 -10.01
CA LEU A 65 4.10 1.38 -10.73
C LEU A 65 5.20 2.31 -11.27
N LEU A 66 6.21 2.61 -10.45
CA LEU A 66 7.32 3.48 -10.85
C LEU A 66 8.09 2.91 -12.05
N LEU A 67 8.28 1.60 -12.09
CA LEU A 67 9.00 0.91 -13.16
C LEU A 67 8.13 0.70 -14.42
N SER A 68 6.83 0.43 -14.25
CA SER A 68 5.93 0.09 -15.36
C SER A 68 5.27 1.30 -16.02
N ALA A 69 5.11 2.42 -15.30
CA ALA A 69 4.51 3.65 -15.81
C ALA A 69 5.31 4.88 -15.32
N PRO A 70 6.46 5.18 -15.93
CA PRO A 70 7.34 6.28 -15.49
C PRO A 70 6.67 7.67 -15.56
N ASP A 71 5.72 7.84 -16.47
CA ASP A 71 4.84 9.02 -16.58
C ASP A 71 3.97 9.23 -15.32
N LYS A 72 3.79 8.17 -14.52
CA LYS A 72 3.07 8.17 -13.23
C LYS A 72 3.99 8.17 -12.02
N ALA A 73 5.28 8.50 -12.18
CA ALA A 73 6.27 8.50 -11.09
C ALA A 73 5.81 9.30 -9.85
N ARG A 74 5.18 10.47 -10.03
CA ARG A 74 4.66 11.27 -8.90
C ARG A 74 3.61 10.49 -8.09
N ALA A 75 2.71 9.78 -8.76
CA ALA A 75 1.69 8.97 -8.10
C ALA A 75 2.34 7.79 -7.36
N ALA A 76 3.29 7.09 -8.01
CA ALA A 76 4.06 6.00 -7.41
C ALA A 76 4.79 6.43 -6.13
N ILE A 77 5.50 7.56 -6.17
CA ILE A 77 6.21 8.11 -5.00
C ILE A 77 5.21 8.46 -3.89
N THR A 78 4.11 9.13 -4.24
CA THR A 78 3.11 9.57 -3.25
C THR A 78 2.50 8.38 -2.52
N GLN A 79 2.12 7.32 -3.25
CA GLN A 79 1.51 6.14 -2.63
C GLN A 79 2.54 5.23 -1.93
N GLY A 80 3.81 5.23 -2.36
CA GLY A 80 4.86 4.37 -1.82
C GLY A 80 5.61 4.91 -0.62
N THR A 81 5.59 6.22 -0.39
CA THR A 81 6.42 6.87 0.67
C THR A 81 6.08 6.36 2.07
N PHE A 82 4.80 6.42 2.48
CA PHE A 82 4.41 5.95 3.80
C PHE A 82 4.60 4.43 3.99
N PRO A 83 4.23 3.58 3.02
CA PRO A 83 4.55 2.15 3.10
C PRO A 83 6.04 1.85 3.27
N LEU A 84 6.90 2.55 2.53
CA LEU A 84 8.35 2.36 2.64
C LEU A 84 8.86 2.75 4.03
N ILE A 85 8.44 3.91 4.56
CA ILE A 85 8.81 4.36 5.90
C ILE A 85 8.39 3.32 6.94
N ALA A 86 7.16 2.81 6.85
CA ALA A 86 6.65 1.82 7.79
C ALA A 86 7.46 0.51 7.74
N VAL A 87 7.82 0.03 6.55
CA VAL A 87 8.68 -1.16 6.37
C VAL A 87 10.05 -0.94 6.99
N VAL A 88 10.69 0.20 6.74
CA VAL A 88 12.00 0.53 7.31
C VAL A 88 11.95 0.60 8.83
N LEU A 89 10.96 1.29 9.40
CA LEU A 89 10.78 1.39 10.85
C LEU A 89 10.52 0.03 11.50
N LEU A 90 9.70 -0.81 10.87
CA LEU A 90 9.45 -2.17 11.36
C LEU A 90 10.74 -3.01 11.35
N ILE A 91 11.53 -2.95 10.27
CA ILE A 91 12.82 -3.65 10.20
C ILE A 91 13.73 -3.15 11.33
N LEU A 92 13.88 -1.83 11.49
CA LEU A 92 14.72 -1.23 12.53
C LEU A 92 14.29 -1.68 13.93
N GLY A 93 12.99 -1.71 14.22
CA GLY A 93 12.47 -2.15 15.52
C GLY A 93 12.59 -3.66 15.77
N LEU A 94 12.75 -4.48 14.71
CA LEU A 94 12.97 -5.92 14.85
C LEU A 94 14.44 -6.30 15.06
N VAL A 95 15.37 -5.44 14.62
CA VAL A 95 16.83 -5.68 14.74
C VAL A 95 17.47 -4.92 15.89
N SER A 96 16.72 -4.05 16.58
CA SER A 96 17.14 -3.33 17.79
C SER A 96 16.95 -4.18 19.04
#